data_AF-A0A6P0T6A4-F1
#
_entry.id   AF-A0A6P0T6A4-F1
#
_cell.length_a   1.000
_cell.length_b   1.000
_cell.length_c   1.000
_cell.angle_alpha   90.00
_cell.angle_beta   90.00
_cell.angle_gamma   90.00
#
_symmetry.space_group_name_H-M   'P 1'
#
loop_
_entity.id
_entity.type
_entity.pdbx_description
1 polymer ?
#
loop_
_entity_poly.entity_id
_entity_poly.type
_entity_poly.pdbx_seq_one_letter_code
_entity_poly.pdbx_strand_id
1 'polypeptide(L)'
;IDLTRIGSENVTPDQWYKGLAVELWRSFGLLRKVNLKKWWNERGDISTVQRLSQFIEEVLLGEVDQPDNSLPNKRVVFIDEVDSVLGLNFPVNDFFALIRSCYNQRTINRDYGNLTFALFGVATPSGLITDHQRTPFNIGQAIQLEGFKEHEAQPLLQGLAEKVTNPQTLLKELLAWTSGQPFLTQKICQFIRSTSSAIPTNDEAEWIENLVRTKVIENWESQDEPEHLRTIRDRILESKQSVGLLEIYRQIVDQGEVVAVDSPEEKELLLSGLVVKQQGCLRVNNRIYESIFDRSWVEQHV
;
A
#
# COMPACT_ATOMS: atom_id res chain seq x y z
N ILE A 1 4.49 7.12 10.75
CA ILE A 1 5.93 6.82 10.63
C ILE A 1 6.09 6.17 9.28
N ASP A 2 6.74 6.87 8.36
CA ASP A 2 7.09 6.32 7.05
C ASP A 2 8.44 5.61 7.20
N LEU A 3 8.46 4.29 6.95
CA LEU A 3 9.66 3.48 7.14
C LEU A 3 10.76 3.78 6.11
N THR A 4 10.43 4.33 4.95
CA THR A 4 11.42 4.71 3.93
C THR A 4 12.39 5.78 4.45
N ARG A 5 11.93 6.63 5.39
CA ARG A 5 12.74 7.68 6.04
C ARG A 5 13.81 7.15 6.99
N ILE A 6 13.71 5.88 7.41
CA ILE A 6 14.68 5.22 8.30
C ILE A 6 15.82 4.56 7.48
N GLY A 7 15.52 4.21 6.22
CA GLY A 7 16.44 3.54 5.31
C GLY A 7 16.35 2.02 5.36
N SER A 8 16.67 1.37 4.23
CA SER A 8 16.59 -0.09 4.05
C SER A 8 17.93 -0.73 3.65
N GLU A 9 18.76 -0.08 2.84
CA GLU A 9 19.90 -0.76 2.21
C GLU A 9 21.17 -0.83 3.08
N ASN A 10 21.53 0.26 3.77
CA ASN A 10 22.81 0.40 4.48
C ASN A 10 22.65 0.69 5.98
N VAL A 11 21.57 0.19 6.58
CA VAL A 11 21.24 0.42 7.99
C VAL A 11 21.54 -0.83 8.82
N THR A 12 22.16 -0.64 9.97
CA THR A 12 22.32 -1.72 10.97
C THR A 12 21.04 -1.88 11.80
N PRO A 13 20.81 -3.05 12.45
CA PRO A 13 19.66 -3.22 13.33
C PRO A 13 19.55 -2.12 14.41
N ASP A 14 20.65 -1.78 15.11
CA ASP A 14 20.62 -0.72 16.14
C ASP A 14 20.19 0.63 15.57
N GLN A 15 20.74 1.02 14.40
CA GLN A 15 20.35 2.27 13.74
C GLN A 15 18.89 2.26 13.31
N TRP A 16 18.38 1.13 12.82
CA TRP A 16 16.99 1.02 12.37
C TRP A 16 15.99 1.11 13.52
N TYR A 17 16.20 0.32 14.59
CA TYR A 17 15.35 0.38 15.80
C TYR A 17 15.45 1.74 16.50
N LYS A 18 16.63 2.35 16.52
CA LYS A 18 16.82 3.72 17.04
C LYS A 18 16.10 4.74 16.16
N GLY A 19 16.12 4.58 14.83
CA GLY A 19 15.39 5.41 13.88
C GLY A 19 13.88 5.37 14.15
N LEU A 20 13.31 4.18 14.39
CA LEU A 20 11.91 4.04 14.84
C LEU A 20 11.64 4.81 16.14
N ALA A 21 12.52 4.67 17.13
CA ALA A 21 12.38 5.40 18.39
C ALA A 21 12.47 6.92 18.19
N VAL A 22 13.31 7.41 17.26
CA VAL A 22 13.40 8.83 16.88
C VAL A 22 12.10 9.32 16.24
N GLU A 23 11.51 8.54 15.32
CA GLU A 23 10.24 8.93 14.68
C GLU A 23 9.07 8.92 15.66
N LEU A 24 9.01 7.95 16.58
CA LEU A 24 8.06 7.95 17.70
C LEU A 24 8.26 9.17 18.60
N TRP A 25 9.49 9.40 19.05
CA TRP A 25 9.87 10.53 19.90
C TRP A 25 9.47 11.88 19.29
N ARG A 26 9.71 12.06 18.00
CA ARG A 26 9.33 13.27 17.26
C ARG A 26 7.81 13.38 17.12
N SER A 27 7.13 12.32 16.68
CA SER A 27 5.70 12.33 16.35
C SER A 27 4.82 12.57 17.58
N PHE A 28 5.26 12.10 18.75
CA PHE A 28 4.54 12.29 20.02
C PHE A 28 4.98 13.54 20.79
N GLY A 29 5.77 14.44 20.18
CA GLY A 29 6.15 15.72 20.79
C GLY A 29 7.07 15.59 22.02
N LEU A 30 7.84 14.51 22.12
CA LEU A 30 8.66 14.18 23.29
C LEU A 30 10.01 14.91 23.35
N LEU A 31 10.28 15.78 22.36
CA LEU A 31 11.52 16.54 22.19
C LEU A 31 12.00 17.27 23.45
N ARG A 32 11.06 17.85 24.21
CA ARG A 32 11.37 18.62 25.42
C ARG A 32 11.26 17.81 26.71
N LYS A 33 10.72 16.59 26.64
CA LYS A 33 10.48 15.72 27.81
C LYS A 33 11.63 14.74 28.02
N VAL A 34 12.14 14.15 26.94
CA VAL A 34 13.15 13.08 27.01
C VAL A 34 14.33 13.38 26.10
N ASN A 35 15.55 13.33 26.65
CA ASN A 35 16.77 13.31 25.86
C ASN A 35 17.00 11.90 25.31
N LEU A 36 16.46 11.62 24.12
CA LEU A 36 16.51 10.29 23.50
C LEU A 36 17.93 9.75 23.33
N LYS A 37 18.90 10.60 22.95
CA LYS A 37 20.29 10.17 22.74
C LYS A 37 20.89 9.64 24.04
N LYS A 38 20.68 10.35 25.16
CA LYS A 38 21.14 9.92 26.48
C LYS A 38 20.41 8.64 26.91
N TRP A 39 19.07 8.65 26.85
CA TRP A 39 18.21 7.53 27.27
C TRP A 39 18.57 6.22 26.53
N TRP A 40 18.81 6.30 25.22
CA TRP A 40 19.15 5.13 24.39
C TRP A 40 20.54 4.58 24.70
N ASN A 41 21.52 5.47 24.89
CA ASN A 41 22.92 5.06 25.11
C ASN A 41 23.15 4.46 26.51
N GLU A 42 22.41 4.93 27.52
CA GLU A 42 22.47 4.38 28.89
C GLU A 42 21.97 2.93 28.97
N ARG A 43 21.21 2.46 27.98
CA ARG A 43 20.69 1.09 27.88
C ARG A 43 21.49 0.22 26.91
N GLY A 44 22.77 0.55 26.72
CA GLY A 44 23.71 -0.13 25.82
C GLY A 44 23.80 -1.65 25.98
N ASP A 45 23.53 -2.16 27.18
CA ASP A 45 23.77 -3.56 27.54
C ASP A 45 22.62 -4.51 27.19
N ILE A 46 21.46 -3.98 26.78
CA ILE A 46 20.29 -4.77 26.37
C ILE A 46 20.11 -4.72 24.84
N SER A 47 19.35 -5.68 24.33
CA SER A 47 19.07 -5.78 22.89
C SER A 47 18.29 -4.56 22.37
N THR A 48 18.47 -4.24 21.08
CA THR A 48 17.87 -3.07 20.44
C THR A 48 16.34 -3.11 20.44
N VAL A 49 15.75 -4.29 20.26
CA VAL A 49 14.30 -4.49 20.38
C VAL A 49 13.82 -4.27 21.81
N GLN A 50 14.57 -4.69 22.83
CA GLN A 50 14.24 -4.43 24.23
C GLN A 50 14.33 -2.93 24.55
N ARG A 51 15.33 -2.20 24.01
CA ARG A 51 15.37 -0.73 24.14
C ARG A 51 14.14 -0.08 23.54
N LEU A 52 13.71 -0.51 22.36
CA LEU A 52 12.47 0.01 21.75
C LEU A 52 11.24 -0.35 22.59
N SER A 53 11.17 -1.57 23.13
CA SER A 53 10.10 -2.00 24.04
C SER A 53 10.01 -1.11 25.29
N GLN A 54 11.13 -0.89 25.97
CA GLN A 54 11.20 0.00 27.13
C GLN A 54 10.90 1.45 26.76
N PHE A 55 11.27 1.89 25.56
CA PHE A 55 10.94 3.24 25.11
C PHE A 55 9.42 3.41 24.94
N ILE A 56 8.75 2.39 24.38
CA ILE A 56 7.29 2.37 24.29
C ILE A 56 6.67 2.37 25.69
N GLU A 57 7.18 1.55 26.62
CA GLU A 57 6.59 1.42 27.95
C GLU A 57 6.88 2.63 28.87
N GLU A 58 8.14 3.00 29.04
CA GLU A 58 8.54 4.02 30.00
C GLU A 58 8.27 5.43 29.47
N VAL A 59 8.43 5.66 28.17
CA VAL A 59 8.37 7.01 27.58
C VAL A 59 7.07 7.24 26.84
N LEU A 60 6.76 6.42 25.82
CA LEU A 60 5.53 6.62 25.06
C LEU A 60 4.29 6.38 25.93
N LEU A 61 4.35 5.36 26.79
CA LEU A 61 3.27 5.02 27.70
C LEU A 61 3.24 5.90 28.96
N GLY A 62 4.39 6.16 29.58
CA GLY A 62 4.50 6.93 30.84
C GLY A 62 4.49 8.47 30.71
N GLU A 63 5.09 9.05 29.67
CA GLU A 63 5.34 10.52 29.63
C GLU A 63 4.30 11.32 28.84
N VAL A 64 3.40 10.66 28.11
CA VAL A 64 2.39 11.29 27.24
C VAL A 64 1.08 11.49 27.99
N ASP A 65 1.10 11.65 29.30
CA ASP A 65 -0.08 12.02 30.08
C ASP A 65 -0.31 13.53 30.01
N GLN A 66 -1.53 13.90 29.62
CA GLN A 66 -1.99 15.29 29.57
C GLN A 66 -2.39 15.69 30.99
N PRO A 67 -2.11 16.93 31.42
CA PRO A 67 -2.49 17.40 32.75
C PRO A 67 -4.01 17.47 32.97
N ASP A 68 -4.80 17.43 31.90
CA ASP A 68 -6.27 17.43 31.95
C ASP A 68 -6.81 16.03 31.57
N ASN A 69 -6.96 15.17 32.57
CA ASN A 69 -7.33 13.75 32.50
C ASN A 69 -8.78 13.49 32.00
N SER A 70 -9.30 14.27 31.06
CA SER A 70 -10.70 14.21 30.64
C SER A 70 -11.00 13.10 29.62
N LEU A 71 -9.98 12.53 28.96
CA LEU A 71 -10.12 11.42 27.99
C LEU A 71 -8.96 10.42 28.12
N PRO A 72 -9.19 9.11 27.89
CA PRO A 72 -8.08 8.17 27.74
C PRO A 72 -7.24 8.60 26.53
N ASN A 73 -5.95 8.85 26.76
CA ASN A 73 -4.98 9.24 25.74
C ASN A 73 -4.71 8.06 24.80
N LYS A 74 -5.63 7.78 23.88
CA LYS A 74 -5.43 6.80 22.81
C LYS A 74 -4.26 7.27 21.94
N ARG A 75 -3.22 6.46 21.88
CA ARG A 75 -2.00 6.65 21.11
C ARG A 75 -2.06 5.70 19.92
N VAL A 76 -2.16 6.25 18.72
CA VAL A 76 -2.19 5.46 17.49
C VAL A 76 -0.88 5.68 16.75
N VAL A 77 -0.17 4.59 16.47
CA VAL A 77 1.08 4.58 15.71
C VAL A 77 0.76 4.04 14.32
N PHE A 78 0.71 4.94 13.35
CA PHE A 78 0.63 4.58 11.94
C PHE A 78 2.04 4.27 11.43
N ILE A 79 2.27 3.07 10.90
CA ILE A 79 3.51 2.63 10.24
C ILE A 79 3.18 2.49 8.76
N ASP A 80 3.72 3.39 7.95
CA ASP A 80 3.51 3.45 6.51
C ASP A 80 4.68 2.82 5.77
N GLU A 81 4.44 2.35 4.54
CA GLU A 81 5.41 1.62 3.71
C GLU A 81 6.03 0.41 4.44
N VAL A 82 5.20 -0.40 5.09
CA VAL A 82 5.67 -1.56 5.89
C VAL A 82 6.45 -2.58 5.05
N ASP A 83 6.19 -2.65 3.74
CA ASP A 83 6.93 -3.49 2.81
C ASP A 83 8.38 -3.03 2.57
N SER A 84 8.76 -1.81 2.97
CA SER A 84 10.16 -1.35 2.92
C SER A 84 11.10 -2.23 3.76
N VAL A 85 10.55 -2.96 4.75
CA VAL A 85 11.33 -3.90 5.57
C VAL A 85 11.85 -5.10 4.78
N LEU A 86 11.26 -5.41 3.62
CA LEU A 86 11.70 -6.50 2.74
C LEU A 86 13.07 -6.20 2.10
N GLY A 87 13.43 -4.92 1.99
CA GLY A 87 14.74 -4.49 1.50
C GLY A 87 15.85 -4.52 2.54
N LEU A 88 15.54 -4.84 3.81
CA LEU A 88 16.55 -4.88 4.87
C LEU A 88 17.41 -6.14 4.77
N ASN A 89 18.71 -5.97 4.97
CA ASN A 89 19.69 -7.06 4.99
C ASN A 89 19.70 -7.88 6.31
N PHE A 90 18.67 -7.74 7.14
CA PHE A 90 18.51 -8.45 8.42
C PHE A 90 17.03 -8.71 8.72
N PRO A 91 16.71 -9.76 9.51
CA PRO A 91 15.32 -10.10 9.82
C PRO A 91 14.68 -9.08 10.77
N VAL A 92 13.43 -8.70 10.48
CA VAL A 92 12.61 -7.80 11.32
C VAL A 92 11.53 -8.52 12.14
N ASN A 93 11.61 -9.85 12.26
CA ASN A 93 10.63 -10.65 13.00
C ASN A 93 10.41 -10.15 14.44
N ASP A 94 11.47 -9.65 15.08
CA ASP A 94 11.41 -9.15 16.46
C ASP A 94 10.65 -7.83 16.59
N PHE A 95 10.60 -7.00 15.53
CA PHE A 95 9.75 -5.81 15.49
C PHE A 95 8.27 -6.18 15.49
N PHE A 96 7.87 -7.13 14.65
CA PHE A 96 6.49 -7.62 14.64
C PHE A 96 6.13 -8.38 15.93
N ALA A 97 7.09 -9.12 16.51
CA ALA A 97 6.92 -9.75 17.81
C ALA A 97 6.74 -8.72 18.94
N LEU A 98 7.43 -7.57 18.87
CA LEU A 98 7.25 -6.46 19.81
C LEU A 98 5.84 -5.86 19.72
N ILE A 99 5.32 -5.62 18.51
CA ILE A 99 3.93 -5.16 18.32
C ILE A 99 2.95 -6.16 18.95
N ARG A 100 3.16 -7.46 18.72
CA ARG A 100 2.36 -8.51 19.37
C ARG A 100 2.48 -8.49 20.89
N SER A 101 3.68 -8.29 21.41
CA SER A 101 3.91 -8.15 22.85
C SER A 101 3.09 -7.00 23.43
N CYS A 102 3.11 -5.83 22.78
CA CYS A 102 2.32 -4.67 23.18
C CYS A 102 0.81 -4.97 23.22
N TYR A 103 0.30 -5.71 22.23
CA TYR A 103 -1.11 -6.14 22.23
C TYR A 103 -1.42 -7.09 23.39
N ASN A 104 -0.57 -8.09 23.64
CA ASN A 104 -0.79 -9.06 24.72
C ASN A 104 -0.75 -8.39 26.11
N GLN A 105 0.11 -7.37 26.28
CA GLN A 105 0.23 -6.60 27.53
C GLN A 105 -1.07 -5.87 27.93
N ARG A 106 -2.01 -5.65 27.00
CA ARG A 106 -3.33 -5.07 27.30
C ARG A 106 -4.11 -5.84 28.37
N THR A 107 -3.80 -7.12 28.55
CA THR A 107 -4.43 -7.96 29.58
C THR A 107 -3.88 -7.73 30.99
N ILE A 108 -2.67 -7.17 31.11
CA ILE A 108 -1.93 -7.01 32.36
C ILE A 108 -1.81 -5.53 32.73
N ASN A 109 -1.46 -4.67 31.76
CA ASN A 109 -1.26 -3.24 31.93
C ASN A 109 -2.28 -2.47 31.07
N ARG A 110 -3.11 -1.67 31.73
CA ARG A 110 -4.20 -0.89 31.11
C ARG A 110 -3.69 0.17 30.13
N ASP A 111 -2.47 0.66 30.30
CA ASP A 111 -1.92 1.71 29.44
C ASP A 111 -1.70 1.21 28.00
N TYR A 112 -1.37 -0.07 27.84
CA TYR A 112 -1.30 -0.72 26.52
C TYR A 112 -2.65 -0.78 25.81
N GLY A 113 -3.76 -0.72 26.56
CA GLY A 113 -5.11 -0.62 25.99
C GLY A 113 -5.32 0.67 25.18
N ASN A 114 -4.51 1.69 25.46
CA ASN A 114 -4.52 2.95 24.74
C ASN A 114 -3.57 2.98 23.54
N LEU A 115 -2.67 2.00 23.39
CA LEU A 115 -1.71 1.94 22.29
C LEU A 115 -2.22 1.07 21.14
N THR A 116 -2.40 1.64 19.96
CA THR A 116 -2.79 0.91 18.74
C THR A 116 -1.79 1.11 17.63
N PHE A 117 -1.46 0.04 16.90
CA PHE A 117 -0.64 0.10 15.70
C PHE A 117 -1.53 -0.11 14.47
N ALA A 118 -1.31 0.70 13.45
CA ALA A 118 -1.89 0.53 12.12
C ALA A 118 -0.73 0.42 11.12
N LEU A 119 -0.70 -0.65 10.32
CA LEU A 119 0.36 -0.92 9.36
C LEU A 119 -0.22 -0.73 7.95
N PHE A 120 0.47 0.04 7.11
CA PHE A 120 0.09 0.33 5.73
C PHE A 120 1.23 -0.10 4.81
N GLY A 121 0.87 -0.65 3.67
CA GLY A 121 1.79 -1.09 2.65
C GLY A 121 1.13 -2.10 1.75
N VAL A 122 1.86 -2.51 0.72
CA VAL A 122 1.36 -3.41 -0.32
C VAL A 122 1.61 -4.88 0.01
N ALA A 123 2.52 -5.18 0.94
CA ALA A 123 2.84 -6.55 1.32
C ALA A 123 1.74 -7.22 2.15
N THR A 124 1.49 -8.50 1.85
CA THR A 124 0.65 -9.35 2.69
C THR A 124 1.33 -9.65 4.03
N PRO A 125 0.57 -9.90 5.11
CA PRO A 125 1.13 -10.31 6.40
C PRO A 125 2.14 -11.46 6.31
N SER A 126 1.87 -12.47 5.48
CA SER A 126 2.78 -13.59 5.23
C SER A 126 4.05 -13.19 4.49
N GLY A 127 4.01 -12.15 3.65
CA GLY A 127 5.18 -11.63 2.96
C GLY A 127 6.15 -10.90 3.88
N LEU A 128 5.65 -10.30 4.96
CA LEU A 128 6.45 -9.52 5.92
C LEU A 128 7.24 -10.37 6.93
N ILE A 129 6.99 -11.68 7.00
CA ILE A 129 7.59 -12.58 8.00
C ILE A 129 8.50 -13.58 7.31
N THR A 130 9.72 -13.75 7.82
CA THR A 130 10.64 -14.80 7.35
C THR A 130 10.51 -16.11 8.14
N ASP A 131 10.04 -16.04 9.38
CA ASP A 131 9.76 -17.22 10.23
C ASP A 131 8.26 -17.55 10.26
N HIS A 132 7.83 -18.46 9.38
CA HIS A 132 6.41 -18.82 9.23
C HIS A 132 5.79 -19.50 10.48
N GLN A 133 6.61 -19.93 11.46
CA GLN A 133 6.08 -20.47 12.73
C GLN A 133 5.61 -19.35 13.66
N ARG A 134 6.04 -18.10 13.43
CA ARG A 134 5.58 -16.93 14.15
C ARG A 134 4.42 -16.30 13.39
N THR A 135 3.26 -16.15 14.04
CA THR A 135 2.05 -15.53 13.47
C THR A 135 1.74 -14.18 14.13
N PRO A 136 2.62 -13.16 14.03
CA PRO A 136 2.46 -11.88 14.73
C PRO A 136 1.18 -11.14 14.32
N PHE A 137 0.61 -11.41 13.15
CA PHE A 137 -0.58 -10.72 12.64
C PHE A 137 -1.92 -11.38 13.00
N ASN A 138 -1.94 -12.53 13.68
CA ASN A 138 -3.22 -13.16 14.08
C ASN A 138 -4.01 -12.40 15.17
N ILE A 139 -3.42 -11.34 15.71
CA ILE A 139 -4.04 -10.40 16.66
C ILE A 139 -4.59 -9.13 15.97
N GLY A 140 -4.31 -8.96 14.68
CA GLY A 140 -4.65 -7.77 13.91
C GLY A 140 -5.92 -7.96 13.06
N GLN A 141 -6.50 -6.85 12.63
CA GLN A 141 -7.57 -6.84 11.65
C GLN A 141 -6.99 -6.43 10.29
N ALA A 142 -7.07 -7.32 9.31
CA ALA A 142 -6.70 -6.98 7.93
C ALA A 142 -7.78 -6.09 7.31
N ILE A 143 -7.37 -4.98 6.71
CA ILE A 143 -8.23 -4.09 5.93
C ILE A 143 -7.70 -4.11 4.51
N GLN A 144 -8.36 -4.85 3.63
CA GLN A 144 -8.01 -4.87 2.22
C GLN A 144 -8.65 -3.66 1.54
N LEU A 145 -7.83 -2.86 0.87
CA LEU A 145 -8.33 -1.76 0.03
C LEU A 145 -8.61 -2.30 -1.37
N GLU A 146 -9.82 -2.03 -1.85
CA GLU A 146 -10.26 -2.37 -3.20
C GLU A 146 -10.36 -1.12 -4.07
N GLY A 147 -10.48 -1.31 -5.38
CA GLY A 147 -10.88 -0.22 -6.28
C GLY A 147 -12.25 0.34 -5.89
N PHE A 148 -12.45 1.64 -6.12
CA PHE A 148 -13.67 2.37 -5.82
C PHE A 148 -14.91 1.67 -6.38
N LYS A 149 -15.92 1.52 -5.53
CA LYS A 149 -17.27 1.15 -5.94
C LYS A 149 -18.02 2.38 -6.44
N GLU A 150 -19.10 2.15 -7.19
CA GLU A 150 -19.94 3.21 -7.76
C GLU A 150 -20.41 4.23 -6.71
N HIS A 151 -20.78 3.77 -5.50
CA HIS A 151 -21.21 4.65 -4.41
C HIS A 151 -20.07 5.44 -3.77
N GLU A 152 -18.85 4.90 -3.76
CA GLU A 152 -17.66 5.56 -3.21
C GLU A 152 -17.10 6.62 -4.17
N ALA A 153 -17.28 6.42 -5.47
CA ALA A 153 -16.83 7.33 -6.52
C ALA A 153 -17.82 8.47 -6.83
N GLN A 154 -19.00 8.50 -6.21
CA GLN A 154 -20.02 9.55 -6.39
C GLN A 154 -19.48 10.98 -6.25
N PRO A 155 -18.59 11.31 -5.29
CA PRO A 155 -18.05 12.66 -5.16
C PRO A 155 -17.32 13.17 -6.41
N LEU A 156 -16.77 12.27 -7.25
CA LEU A 156 -16.09 12.65 -8.51
C LEU A 156 -17.05 13.29 -9.52
N LEU A 157 -18.33 12.93 -9.47
CA LEU A 157 -19.35 13.44 -10.39
C LEU A 157 -19.57 14.94 -10.28
N GLN A 158 -19.37 15.50 -9.08
CA GLN A 158 -19.49 16.94 -8.87
C GLN A 158 -18.52 17.72 -9.78
N GLY A 159 -17.32 17.18 -10.03
CA GLY A 159 -16.34 17.79 -10.92
C GLY A 159 -16.64 17.62 -12.42
N LEU A 160 -17.61 16.78 -12.77
CA LEU A 160 -17.97 16.43 -14.15
C LEU A 160 -19.37 16.92 -14.57
N ALA A 161 -20.13 17.50 -13.64
CA ALA A 161 -21.53 17.89 -13.85
C ALA A 161 -21.77 18.78 -15.09
N GLU A 162 -20.80 19.64 -15.44
CA GLU A 162 -20.91 20.54 -16.60
C GLU A 162 -20.57 19.86 -17.94
N LYS A 163 -20.04 18.63 -17.92
CA LYS A 163 -19.56 17.92 -19.13
C LYS A 163 -20.56 16.90 -19.66
N VAL A 164 -21.50 16.44 -18.84
CA VAL A 164 -22.33 15.29 -19.16
C VAL A 164 -23.76 15.47 -18.67
N THR A 165 -24.72 15.09 -19.51
CA THR A 165 -26.15 15.12 -19.16
C THR A 165 -26.53 14.00 -18.20
N ASN A 166 -25.87 12.84 -18.31
CA ASN A 166 -26.07 11.68 -17.44
C ASN A 166 -24.78 11.23 -16.73
N PRO A 167 -24.43 11.88 -15.59
CA PRO A 167 -23.22 11.57 -14.85
C PRO A 167 -23.13 10.13 -14.35
N GLN A 168 -24.26 9.49 -14.03
CA GLN A 168 -24.26 8.13 -13.48
C GLN A 168 -23.85 7.08 -14.51
N THR A 169 -24.35 7.20 -15.75
CA THR A 169 -23.91 6.33 -16.84
C THR A 169 -22.42 6.51 -17.11
N LEU A 170 -21.93 7.76 -17.15
CA LEU A 170 -20.51 8.06 -17.33
C LEU A 170 -19.64 7.38 -16.25
N LEU A 171 -20.06 7.45 -14.98
CA LEU A 171 -19.31 6.83 -13.89
C LEU A 171 -19.23 5.31 -14.03
N LYS A 172 -20.34 4.66 -14.41
CA LYS A 172 -20.36 3.21 -14.63
C LYS A 172 -19.40 2.79 -15.73
N GLU A 173 -19.41 3.50 -16.85
CA GLU A 173 -18.51 3.21 -17.97
C GLU A 173 -17.04 3.47 -17.61
N LEU A 174 -16.77 4.56 -16.87
CA LEU A 174 -15.43 4.85 -16.36
C LEU A 174 -14.92 3.74 -15.43
N LEU A 175 -15.74 3.33 -14.47
CA LEU A 175 -15.39 2.24 -13.55
C LEU A 175 -15.29 0.88 -14.26
N ALA A 176 -16.03 0.66 -15.34
CA ALA A 176 -15.88 -0.54 -16.16
C ALA A 176 -14.49 -0.62 -16.82
N TRP A 177 -13.89 0.51 -17.17
CA TRP A 177 -12.52 0.58 -17.69
C TRP A 177 -11.45 0.46 -16.60
N THR A 178 -11.60 1.17 -15.49
CA THR A 178 -10.57 1.26 -14.44
C THR A 178 -10.69 0.21 -13.34
N SER A 179 -11.83 -0.49 -13.27
CA SER A 179 -12.23 -1.33 -12.13
C SER A 179 -12.12 -0.60 -10.78
N GLY A 180 -12.33 0.73 -10.79
CA GLY A 180 -12.23 1.58 -9.61
C GLY A 180 -10.80 1.86 -9.15
N GLN A 181 -9.77 1.51 -9.91
CA GLN A 181 -8.39 1.82 -9.55
C GLN A 181 -8.26 3.35 -9.35
N PRO A 182 -7.86 3.83 -8.15
CA PRO A 182 -8.03 5.26 -7.80
C PRO A 182 -7.31 6.24 -8.72
N PHE A 183 -6.07 5.93 -9.09
CA PHE A 183 -5.23 6.80 -9.92
C PHE A 183 -5.79 6.96 -11.34
N LEU A 184 -6.07 5.86 -12.04
CA LEU A 184 -6.65 5.82 -13.37
C LEU A 184 -8.04 6.45 -13.39
N THR A 185 -8.85 6.18 -12.36
CA THR A 185 -10.18 6.79 -12.23
C THR A 185 -10.06 8.31 -12.18
N GLN A 186 -9.14 8.84 -11.38
CA GLN A 186 -8.89 10.29 -11.31
C GLN A 186 -8.27 10.85 -12.59
N LYS A 187 -7.31 10.14 -13.21
CA LYS A 187 -6.64 10.55 -14.47
C LYS A 187 -7.65 10.68 -15.61
N ILE A 188 -8.56 9.71 -15.75
CA ILE A 188 -9.63 9.77 -16.76
C ILE A 188 -10.61 10.90 -16.44
N CYS A 189 -11.05 11.06 -15.18
CA CYS A 189 -11.88 12.21 -14.78
C CYS A 189 -11.22 13.55 -15.15
N GLN A 190 -9.90 13.68 -15.00
CA GLN A 190 -9.16 14.87 -15.38
C GLN A 190 -9.16 15.09 -16.91
N PHE A 191 -9.00 14.03 -17.71
CA PHE A 191 -9.11 14.12 -19.17
C PHE A 191 -10.52 14.52 -19.62
N ILE A 192 -11.56 13.97 -19.00
CA ILE A 192 -12.95 14.35 -19.25
C ILE A 192 -13.15 15.84 -18.98
N ARG A 193 -12.71 16.32 -17.80
CA ARG A 193 -12.83 17.73 -17.42
C ARG A 193 -12.09 18.66 -18.37
N SER A 194 -10.96 18.22 -18.92
CA SER A 194 -10.11 19.01 -19.82
C SER A 194 -10.62 19.04 -21.27
N THR A 195 -11.64 18.25 -21.62
CA THR A 195 -12.21 18.23 -22.96
C THR A 195 -13.07 19.46 -23.22
N SER A 196 -12.92 20.10 -24.38
CA SER A 196 -13.68 21.30 -24.76
C SER A 196 -15.15 21.00 -25.14
N SER A 197 -15.42 19.84 -25.74
CA SER A 197 -16.76 19.41 -26.14
C SER A 197 -17.52 18.75 -24.99
N ALA A 198 -18.84 18.93 -24.98
CA ALA A 198 -19.74 18.16 -24.13
C ALA A 198 -19.79 16.70 -24.59
N ILE A 199 -20.03 15.79 -23.66
CA ILE A 199 -20.19 14.37 -23.95
C ILE A 199 -21.56 14.16 -24.62
N PRO A 200 -21.64 13.50 -25.79
CA PRO A 200 -22.92 13.23 -26.44
C PRO A 200 -23.82 12.38 -25.54
N THR A 201 -25.10 12.70 -25.51
CA THR A 201 -26.08 11.97 -24.69
C THR A 201 -26.41 10.63 -25.34
N ASN A 202 -26.39 9.55 -24.56
CA ASN A 202 -26.55 8.15 -24.98
C ASN A 202 -25.36 7.50 -25.71
N ASP A 203 -24.27 8.24 -25.94
CA ASP A 203 -23.03 7.69 -26.50
C ASP A 203 -21.86 7.78 -25.49
N GLU A 204 -22.16 7.86 -24.18
CA GLU A 204 -21.13 8.01 -23.14
C GLU A 204 -20.11 6.86 -23.14
N ALA A 205 -20.57 5.63 -23.43
CA ALA A 205 -19.72 4.43 -23.46
C ALA A 205 -18.69 4.50 -24.60
N GLU A 206 -19.16 4.76 -25.84
CA GLU A 206 -18.28 4.90 -27.00
C GLU A 206 -17.34 6.10 -26.86
N TRP A 207 -17.84 7.20 -26.30
CA TRP A 207 -17.03 8.38 -26.06
C TRP A 207 -15.92 8.12 -25.02
N ILE A 208 -16.21 7.43 -23.90
CA ILE A 208 -15.18 7.04 -22.92
C ILE A 208 -14.19 6.06 -23.55
N GLU A 209 -14.66 5.06 -24.28
CA GLU A 209 -13.79 4.11 -24.96
C GLU A 209 -12.79 4.84 -25.88
N ASN A 210 -13.28 5.76 -26.72
CA ASN A 210 -12.42 6.55 -27.60
C ASN A 210 -11.43 7.42 -26.79
N LEU A 211 -11.88 8.06 -25.71
CA LEU A 211 -11.01 8.84 -24.83
C LEU A 211 -9.89 7.96 -24.25
N VAL A 212 -10.24 6.81 -23.67
CA VAL A 212 -9.28 5.89 -23.04
C VAL A 212 -8.32 5.32 -24.07
N ARG A 213 -8.80 4.90 -25.24
CA ARG A 213 -7.96 4.41 -26.32
C ARG A 213 -6.93 5.46 -26.75
N THR A 214 -7.38 6.66 -27.11
CA THR A 214 -6.48 7.69 -27.64
C THR A 214 -5.57 8.32 -26.60
N LYS A 215 -6.02 8.49 -25.35
CA LYS A 215 -5.28 9.21 -24.29
C LYS A 215 -4.50 8.33 -23.32
N VAL A 216 -4.82 7.03 -23.26
CA VAL A 216 -4.21 6.11 -22.28
C VAL A 216 -3.54 4.92 -22.96
N ILE A 217 -4.18 4.28 -23.93
CA ILE A 217 -3.71 3.00 -24.51
C ILE A 217 -2.79 3.22 -25.72
N GLU A 218 -3.18 4.06 -26.66
CA GLU A 218 -2.38 4.36 -27.85
C GLU A 218 -1.10 5.09 -27.46
N ASN A 219 0.06 4.59 -27.90
CA ASN A 219 1.37 5.16 -27.57
C ASN A 219 1.55 5.41 -26.05
N TRP A 220 0.98 4.53 -25.22
CA TRP A 220 0.88 4.71 -23.76
C TRP A 220 2.23 5.04 -23.12
N GLU A 221 3.32 4.43 -23.59
CA GLU A 221 4.67 4.68 -23.07
C GLU A 221 5.06 6.15 -23.15
N SER A 222 4.60 6.87 -24.18
CA SER A 222 4.87 8.31 -24.34
C SER A 222 3.85 9.21 -23.64
N GLN A 223 2.66 8.69 -23.36
CA GLN A 223 1.53 9.45 -22.80
C GLN A 223 1.35 9.26 -21.28
N ASP A 224 2.12 8.37 -20.67
CA ASP A 224 1.98 8.00 -19.26
C ASP A 224 2.55 9.05 -18.30
N GLU A 225 1.88 10.21 -18.26
CA GLU A 225 2.19 11.32 -17.36
C GLU A 225 0.97 11.73 -16.52
N PRO A 226 1.07 11.79 -15.18
CA PRO A 226 2.16 11.23 -14.38
C PRO A 226 2.27 9.71 -14.59
N GLU A 227 3.47 9.17 -14.31
CA GLU A 227 3.80 7.76 -14.50
C GLU A 227 2.94 6.84 -13.64
N HIS A 228 2.54 5.74 -14.25
CA HIS A 228 1.79 4.68 -13.59
C HIS A 228 1.97 3.36 -14.33
N LEU A 229 1.68 3.35 -15.63
CA LEU A 229 1.85 2.19 -16.50
C LEU A 229 3.34 1.86 -16.69
N ARG A 230 4.21 2.87 -16.87
CA ARG A 230 5.66 2.66 -17.00
C ARG A 230 6.22 2.06 -15.73
N THR A 231 5.79 2.53 -14.56
CA THR A 231 6.17 1.97 -13.27
C THR A 231 5.75 0.49 -13.13
N ILE A 232 4.56 0.10 -13.60
CA ILE A 232 4.13 -1.31 -13.62
C ILE A 232 5.03 -2.13 -14.55
N ARG A 233 5.27 -1.64 -15.77
CA ARG A 233 6.14 -2.29 -16.76
C ARG A 233 7.55 -2.53 -16.19
N ASP A 234 8.18 -1.46 -15.73
CA ASP A 234 9.57 -1.47 -15.25
C ASP A 234 9.70 -2.40 -14.05
N ARG A 235 8.74 -2.39 -13.13
CA ARG A 235 8.72 -3.31 -11.99
C ARG A 235 8.70 -4.80 -12.41
N ILE A 236 7.98 -5.15 -13.48
CA ILE A 236 7.92 -6.54 -13.97
C ILE A 236 9.21 -6.89 -14.71
N LEU A 237 9.68 -6.02 -15.60
CA LEU A 237 10.83 -6.30 -16.46
C LEU A 237 12.17 -6.26 -15.71
N GLU A 238 12.31 -5.38 -14.71
CA GLU A 238 13.54 -5.22 -13.91
C GLU A 238 13.60 -6.19 -12.73
N SER A 239 12.54 -6.96 -12.49
CA SER A 239 12.54 -7.98 -11.45
C SER A 239 13.61 -9.05 -11.69
N LYS A 240 14.21 -9.54 -10.60
CA LYS A 240 15.09 -10.73 -10.64
C LYS A 240 14.34 -12.00 -11.08
N GLN A 241 13.01 -11.99 -11.00
CA GLN A 241 12.12 -13.10 -11.36
C GLN A 241 11.33 -12.80 -12.64
N SER A 242 11.73 -11.81 -13.44
CA SER A 242 10.96 -11.30 -14.59
C SER A 242 10.42 -12.38 -15.53
N VAL A 243 11.23 -13.38 -15.89
CA VAL A 243 10.80 -14.52 -16.72
C VAL A 243 9.63 -15.27 -16.09
N GLY A 244 9.72 -15.60 -14.79
CA GLY A 244 8.66 -16.29 -14.06
C GLY A 244 7.39 -15.43 -13.90
N LEU A 245 7.55 -14.12 -13.68
CA LEU A 245 6.42 -13.18 -13.64
C LEU A 245 5.69 -13.15 -14.98
N LEU A 246 6.43 -13.03 -16.09
CA LEU A 246 5.85 -12.98 -17.43
C LEU A 246 5.22 -14.31 -17.83
N GLU A 247 5.76 -15.45 -17.41
CA GLU A 247 5.14 -16.76 -17.66
C GLU A 247 3.79 -16.92 -16.95
N ILE A 248 3.71 -16.53 -15.67
CA ILE A 248 2.44 -16.54 -14.92
C ILE A 248 1.45 -15.56 -15.55
N TYR A 249 1.92 -14.35 -15.86
CA TYR A 249 1.07 -13.33 -16.46
C TYR A 249 0.55 -13.78 -17.85
N ARG A 250 1.37 -14.45 -18.66
CA ARG A 250 0.93 -15.07 -19.92
C ARG A 250 -0.23 -16.04 -19.70
N GLN A 251 -0.14 -16.90 -18.68
CA GLN A 251 -1.22 -17.84 -18.35
C GLN A 251 -2.51 -17.10 -17.97
N ILE A 252 -2.41 -16.01 -17.22
CA ILE A 252 -3.57 -15.17 -16.86
C ILE A 252 -4.18 -14.55 -18.12
N VAL A 253 -3.38 -14.00 -19.03
CA VAL A 253 -3.86 -13.41 -20.28
C VAL A 253 -4.52 -14.47 -21.19
N ASP A 254 -3.95 -15.68 -21.26
CA ASP A 254 -4.48 -16.76 -22.10
C ASP A 254 -5.77 -17.39 -21.55
N GLN A 255 -5.88 -17.52 -20.22
CA GLN A 255 -6.98 -18.25 -19.56
C GLN A 255 -8.03 -17.31 -18.96
N GLY A 256 -7.76 -16.01 -18.89
CA GLY A 256 -8.54 -14.99 -18.18
C GLY A 256 -8.33 -14.99 -16.67
N GLU A 257 -8.15 -16.16 -16.06
CA GLU A 257 -7.82 -16.32 -14.64
C GLU A 257 -6.97 -17.56 -14.37
N VAL A 258 -6.18 -17.52 -13.29
CA VAL A 258 -5.35 -18.64 -12.81
C VAL A 258 -5.56 -18.83 -11.32
N VAL A 259 -5.64 -20.07 -10.84
CA VAL A 259 -5.75 -20.35 -9.40
C VAL A 259 -4.48 -19.89 -8.69
N ALA A 260 -4.63 -19.04 -7.68
CA ALA A 260 -3.50 -18.51 -6.92
C ALA A 260 -2.90 -19.59 -6.01
N VAL A 261 -1.57 -19.78 -6.08
CA VAL A 261 -0.81 -20.71 -5.23
C VAL A 261 0.10 -20.01 -4.21
N ASP A 262 0.05 -18.68 -4.15
CA ASP A 262 0.80 -17.81 -3.24
C ASP A 262 2.34 -17.94 -3.36
N SER A 263 2.82 -18.17 -4.59
CA SER A 263 4.26 -18.21 -4.90
C SER A 263 4.92 -16.82 -4.75
N PRO A 264 6.26 -16.73 -4.62
CA PRO A 264 6.97 -15.46 -4.62
C PRO A 264 6.65 -14.58 -5.85
N GLU A 265 6.60 -15.20 -7.03
CA GLU A 265 6.32 -14.54 -8.31
C GLU A 265 4.87 -13.98 -8.32
N GLU A 266 3.89 -14.76 -7.86
CA GLU A 266 2.51 -14.30 -7.74
C GLU A 266 2.38 -13.10 -6.79
N LYS A 267 3.10 -13.13 -5.66
CA LYS A 267 3.12 -12.02 -4.72
C LYS A 267 3.69 -10.78 -5.39
N GLU A 268 4.78 -10.91 -6.13
CA GLU A 268 5.39 -9.78 -6.83
C GLU A 268 4.49 -9.22 -7.94
N LEU A 269 3.78 -10.08 -8.68
CA LEU A 269 2.74 -9.65 -9.63
C LEU A 269 1.58 -8.91 -8.94
N LEU A 270 1.11 -9.39 -7.78
CA LEU A 270 0.07 -8.70 -7.00
C LEU A 270 0.57 -7.34 -6.50
N LEU A 271 1.83 -7.27 -6.07
CA LEU A 271 2.45 -6.03 -5.61
C LEU A 271 2.64 -5.00 -6.73
N SER A 272 2.80 -5.43 -7.99
CA SER A 272 2.81 -4.51 -9.13
C SER A 272 1.45 -3.87 -9.38
N GLY A 273 0.37 -4.45 -8.87
CA GLY A 273 -1.00 -4.01 -9.09
C GLY A 273 -1.54 -4.33 -10.49
N LEU A 274 -0.75 -4.99 -11.35
CA LEU A 274 -1.18 -5.44 -12.68
C LEU A 274 -2.31 -6.48 -12.58
N VAL A 275 -2.21 -7.36 -11.59
CA VAL A 275 -3.19 -8.41 -11.31
C VAL A 275 -3.82 -8.22 -9.94
N VAL A 276 -4.99 -8.82 -9.74
CA VAL A 276 -5.70 -8.86 -8.46
C VAL A 276 -6.08 -10.29 -8.11
N LYS A 277 -6.05 -10.62 -6.82
CA LYS A 277 -6.52 -11.91 -6.30
C LYS A 277 -7.97 -11.77 -5.87
N GLN A 278 -8.89 -12.44 -6.57
CA GLN A 278 -10.32 -12.44 -6.28
C GLN A 278 -10.85 -13.88 -6.28
N GLN A 279 -11.56 -14.23 -5.21
CA GLN A 279 -12.13 -15.58 -5.01
C GLN A 279 -11.10 -16.72 -5.12
N GLY A 280 -9.83 -16.45 -4.81
CA GLY A 280 -8.74 -17.44 -4.89
C GLY A 280 -8.06 -17.55 -6.25
N CYS A 281 -8.49 -16.77 -7.24
CA CYS A 281 -7.87 -16.70 -8.57
C CYS A 281 -7.18 -15.35 -8.80
N LEU A 282 -6.11 -15.36 -9.59
CA LEU A 282 -5.44 -14.18 -10.14
C LEU A 282 -6.07 -13.82 -11.48
N ARG A 283 -6.32 -12.53 -11.70
CA ARG A 283 -6.80 -11.97 -12.97
C ARG A 283 -6.23 -10.59 -13.21
N VAL A 284 -6.20 -10.14 -14.46
CA VAL A 284 -5.81 -8.76 -14.80
C VAL A 284 -6.73 -7.78 -14.07
N ASN A 285 -6.15 -6.75 -13.45
CA ASN A 285 -6.88 -5.90 -12.50
C ASN A 285 -7.94 -5.02 -13.18
N ASN A 286 -7.69 -4.54 -14.40
CA ASN A 286 -8.67 -3.76 -15.15
C ASN A 286 -8.45 -3.84 -16.67
N ARG A 287 -9.43 -3.36 -17.44
CA ARG A 287 -9.45 -3.42 -18.91
C ARG A 287 -8.36 -2.59 -19.58
N ILE A 288 -7.93 -1.49 -18.95
CA ILE A 288 -6.83 -0.66 -19.48
C ILE A 288 -5.54 -1.47 -19.45
N TYR A 289 -5.27 -2.15 -18.33
CA TYR A 289 -4.10 -3.02 -18.22
C TYR A 289 -4.16 -4.18 -19.21
N GLU A 290 -5.31 -4.84 -19.34
CA GLU A 290 -5.52 -5.93 -20.30
C GLU A 290 -5.29 -5.47 -21.74
N SER A 291 -5.63 -4.22 -22.06
CA SER A 291 -5.43 -3.64 -23.40
C SER A 291 -3.98 -3.23 -23.68
N ILE A 292 -3.18 -2.99 -22.65
CA ILE A 292 -1.80 -2.46 -22.75
C ILE A 292 -0.78 -3.58 -22.60
N PHE A 293 -0.91 -4.35 -21.53
CA PHE A 293 -0.09 -5.52 -21.23
C PHE A 293 -0.79 -6.75 -21.82
N ASP A 294 -1.05 -6.70 -23.12
CA ASP A 294 -1.75 -7.75 -23.84
C ASP A 294 -0.81 -8.93 -24.16
N ARG A 295 -1.34 -9.93 -24.86
CA ARG A 295 -0.54 -11.08 -25.31
C ARG A 295 0.68 -10.67 -26.14
N SER A 296 0.52 -9.67 -27.02
CA SER A 296 1.58 -9.17 -27.88
C SER A 296 2.73 -8.57 -27.06
N TRP A 297 2.40 -7.79 -26.04
CA TRP A 297 3.37 -7.21 -25.12
C TRP A 297 4.13 -8.29 -24.34
N VAL A 298 3.43 -9.33 -23.86
CA VAL A 298 4.08 -10.45 -23.16
C VAL A 298 5.05 -11.20 -24.07
N GLU A 299 4.63 -11.53 -25.30
CA GLU A 299 5.46 -12.24 -26.27
C GLU A 299 6.71 -11.45 -26.70
N GLN A 300 6.71 -10.12 -26.58
CA GLN A 300 7.88 -9.28 -26.85
C GLN A 300 8.94 -9.31 -25.73
N HIS A 301 8.58 -9.72 -24.51
CA HIS A 301 9.43 -9.59 -23.33
C HIS A 301 9.74 -10.93 -22.64
N VAL A 302 9.07 -12.03 -23.02
CA VAL A 302 9.38 -13.41 -22.57
C VAL A 302 10.63 -13.95 -23.26
#